data_AF-A0A5P9EZ06-F1
#
_entry.id   AF-A0A5P9EZ06-F1
#
_cell.length_a   1.000
_cell.length_b   1.000
_cell.length_c   1.000
_cell.angle_alpha   90.00
_cell.angle_beta   90.00
_cell.angle_gamma   90.00
#
_symmetry.space_group_name_H-M   'P 1'
#
loop_
_entity.id
_entity.type
_entity.pdbx_description
1 polymer ?
#
loop_
_entity_poly.entity_id
_entity_poly.type
_entity_poly.pdbx_seq_one_letter_code
_entity_poly.pdbx_strand_id
1 'polypeptide(L)'
;MVDSIDMLGILINIALTFIISWALIWAFFMWGLGVNNFAKLHGKFLGWLGHCSWILLMVAHFYAIFALWMDLFSAPILLTALLFGHLLVGLIFARNVSAR
;
A
#
# COMPACT_ATOMS: atom_id res chain seq x y z
N MET A 1 2.45 -3.29 -37.28
CA MET A 1 3.42 -3.91 -36.35
C MET A 1 3.19 -3.23 -35.02
N VAL A 2 2.51 -3.88 -34.08
CA VAL A 2 2.63 -3.51 -32.67
C VAL A 2 4.00 -4.04 -32.30
N ASP A 3 4.98 -3.15 -32.18
CA ASP A 3 6.36 -3.53 -31.92
C ASP A 3 6.40 -4.34 -30.63
N SER A 4 7.11 -5.46 -30.61
CA SER A 4 7.24 -6.37 -29.46
C SER A 4 7.70 -5.67 -28.17
N ILE A 5 8.20 -4.44 -28.29
CA ILE A 5 8.59 -3.52 -27.21
C ILE A 5 7.37 -3.02 -26.41
N ASP A 6 6.20 -2.84 -27.03
CA ASP A 6 4.97 -2.38 -26.35
C ASP A 6 4.33 -3.49 -25.50
N MET A 7 4.28 -4.71 -26.03
CA MET A 7 3.69 -5.86 -25.33
C MET A 7 4.45 -6.23 -24.05
N LEU A 8 5.79 -6.14 -24.05
CA LEU A 8 6.59 -6.40 -22.86
C LEU A 8 6.31 -5.36 -21.76
N GLY A 9 6.24 -4.08 -22.11
CA GLY A 9 5.91 -3.00 -21.17
C GLY A 9 4.53 -3.17 -20.54
N ILE A 10 3.52 -3.51 -21.37
CA ILE A 10 2.17 -3.81 -20.90
C ILE A 10 2.16 -5.00 -19.93
N LEU A 11 2.85 -6.09 -20.27
CA LEU A 11 2.93 -7.27 -19.40
C LEU A 11 3.60 -6.95 -18.05
N ILE A 12 4.65 -6.13 -18.05
CA ILE A 12 5.29 -5.67 -16.83
C ILE A 12 4.30 -4.85 -15.98
N ASN A 13 3.58 -3.89 -16.58
CA ASN A 13 2.61 -3.08 -15.84
C ASN A 13 1.44 -3.90 -15.28
N ILE A 14 0.98 -4.92 -16.01
CA ILE A 14 -0.01 -5.89 -15.52
C ILE A 14 0.54 -6.64 -14.30
N ALA A 15 1.75 -7.21 -14.40
CA ALA A 15 2.37 -7.95 -13.32
C ALA A 15 2.56 -7.09 -12.06
N LEU A 16 3.03 -5.85 -12.24
CA LEU A 16 3.18 -4.88 -11.14
C LEU A 16 1.83 -4.48 -10.53
N THR A 17 0.79 -4.31 -11.34
CA THR A 17 -0.57 -4.03 -10.86
C THR A 17 -1.07 -5.16 -9.96
N PHE A 18 -0.82 -6.43 -10.32
CA PHE A 18 -1.15 -7.56 -9.45
C PHE A 18 -0.39 -7.53 -8.13
N ILE A 19 0.91 -7.23 -8.15
CA ILE A 19 1.74 -7.15 -6.93
C ILE A 19 1.24 -6.02 -6.01
N ILE A 20 0.97 -4.84 -6.56
CA ILE A 20 0.45 -3.69 -5.80
C ILE A 20 -0.95 -4.03 -5.25
N SER A 21 -1.81 -4.63 -6.06
CA SER A 21 -3.16 -5.03 -5.61
C SER A 21 -3.12 -6.10 -4.52
N TRP A 22 -2.17 -7.04 -4.60
CA TRP A 22 -1.94 -8.04 -3.57
C TRP A 22 -1.47 -7.41 -2.25
N ALA A 23 -0.55 -6.44 -2.30
CA ALA A 23 -0.12 -5.70 -1.11
C ALA A 23 -1.28 -4.90 -0.48
N LEU A 24 -2.18 -4.36 -1.31
CA LEU A 24 -3.38 -3.66 -0.84
C LEU A 24 -4.31 -4.58 -0.04
N ILE A 25 -4.47 -5.85 -0.44
CA ILE A 25 -5.24 -6.85 0.34
C ILE A 25 -4.66 -6.96 1.76
N TRP A 26 -3.34 -7.08 1.89
CA TRP A 26 -2.68 -7.12 3.21
C TRP A 26 -2.89 -5.84 4.01
N ALA A 27 -2.90 -4.68 3.35
CA ALA A 27 -3.22 -3.40 3.99
C ALA A 27 -4.66 -3.37 4.52
N PHE A 28 -5.65 -3.89 3.77
CA PHE A 28 -7.04 -3.94 4.24
C PHE A 28 -7.21 -4.87 5.45
N PHE A 29 -6.64 -6.08 5.39
CA PHE A 29 -6.87 -7.10 6.40
C PHE A 29 -5.96 -6.93 7.62
N MET A 30 -4.68 -7.27 7.50
CA MET A 30 -3.79 -7.33 8.67
C MET A 30 -3.54 -5.94 9.26
N TRP A 31 -3.34 -4.93 8.42
CA TRP A 31 -3.11 -3.58 8.92
C TRP A 31 -4.38 -2.93 9.45
N GLY A 32 -5.55 -3.19 8.84
CA GLY A 32 -6.83 -2.76 9.41
C GLY A 32 -7.04 -3.30 10.83
N LEU A 33 -6.82 -4.60 11.05
CA LEU A 33 -6.91 -5.21 12.38
C LEU A 33 -5.89 -4.62 13.36
N GLY A 34 -4.62 -4.50 12.94
CA GLY A 34 -3.56 -3.94 13.76
C GLY A 34 -3.84 -2.50 14.22
N VAL A 35 -4.24 -1.63 13.29
CA VAL A 35 -4.57 -0.23 13.59
C VAL A 35 -5.78 -0.11 14.50
N ASN A 36 -6.83 -0.91 14.26
CA ASN A 36 -8.01 -0.94 15.14
C ASN A 36 -7.64 -1.34 16.57
N ASN A 37 -6.76 -2.34 16.75
CA ASN A 37 -6.31 -2.75 18.07
C ASN A 37 -5.41 -1.70 18.72
N PHE A 38 -4.50 -1.09 17.96
CA PHE A 38 -3.68 0.02 18.42
C PHE A 38 -4.54 1.19 18.92
N ALA A 39 -5.57 1.58 18.18
CA ALA A 39 -6.47 2.66 18.55
C ALA A 39 -7.29 2.38 19.83
N LYS A 40 -7.56 1.11 20.15
CA LYS A 40 -8.21 0.71 21.42
C LYS A 40 -7.26 0.79 22.60
N LEU A 41 -5.97 0.53 22.39
CA LEU A 41 -4.94 0.49 23.42
C LEU A 41 -4.33 1.87 23.71
N HIS A 42 -4.44 2.81 22.77
CA HIS A 42 -3.83 4.14 22.85
C HIS A 42 -4.90 5.24 22.88
N GLY A 43 -4.49 6.45 23.27
CA GLY A 43 -5.38 7.60 23.32
C GLY A 43 -5.98 7.97 21.96
N LYS A 44 -7.13 8.66 21.98
CA LYS A 44 -7.92 9.03 20.79
C LYS A 44 -7.10 9.66 19.67
N PHE A 45 -6.16 10.54 20.01
CA PHE A 45 -5.29 11.21 19.03
C PHE A 45 -4.37 10.24 18.27
N LEU A 46 -3.70 9.33 18.99
CA LEU A 46 -2.81 8.33 18.37
C LEU A 46 -3.60 7.33 17.53
N GLY A 47 -4.78 6.91 18.01
CA GLY A 47 -5.68 6.06 17.22
C GLY A 47 -6.12 6.73 15.92
N TRP A 48 -6.48 8.01 15.98
CA TRP A 48 -6.82 8.80 14.80
C TRP A 48 -5.66 8.89 13.80
N LEU A 49 -4.43 9.18 14.27
CA LEU A 49 -3.24 9.19 13.41
C LEU A 49 -3.00 7.84 12.73
N GLY A 50 -3.20 6.73 13.45
CA GLY A 50 -3.09 5.39 12.89
C GLY A 50 -4.10 5.16 11.77
N HIS A 51 -5.36 5.53 11.97
CA HIS A 51 -6.40 5.41 10.93
C HIS A 51 -6.13 6.29 9.72
N CYS A 52 -5.72 7.54 9.92
CA CYS A 52 -5.36 8.44 8.82
C CYS A 52 -4.19 7.88 8.00
N SER A 53 -3.15 7.38 8.67
CA SER A 53 -1.98 6.80 8.00
C SER A 53 -2.34 5.52 7.23
N TRP A 54 -3.22 4.70 7.79
CA TRP A 54 -3.74 3.50 7.13
C TRP A 54 -4.58 3.84 5.88
N ILE A 55 -5.51 4.79 5.99
CA ILE A 55 -6.31 5.26 4.85
C ILE A 55 -5.40 5.84 3.77
N LEU A 56 -4.41 6.65 4.15
CA LEU A 56 -3.44 7.21 3.21
C LEU A 56 -2.67 6.12 2.47
N LEU A 57 -2.24 5.06 3.17
CA LEU A 57 -1.59 3.91 2.55
C LEU A 57 -2.50 3.22 1.52
N MET A 58 -3.79 3.06 1.81
CA MET A 58 -4.74 2.49 0.84
C MET A 58 -4.87 3.38 -0.41
N VAL A 59 -5.06 4.69 -0.22
CA VAL A 59 -5.16 5.66 -1.32
C VAL A 59 -3.88 5.65 -2.17
N ALA A 60 -2.71 5.53 -1.54
CA ALA A 60 -1.43 5.47 -2.22
C ALA A 60 -1.31 4.27 -3.18
N HIS A 61 -1.97 3.13 -2.92
CA HIS A 61 -1.98 1.99 -3.84
C HIS A 61 -2.74 2.31 -5.13
N PHE A 62 -3.94 2.89 -5.01
CA PHE A 62 -4.72 3.32 -6.18
C PHE A 62 -3.97 4.36 -7.00
N TYR A 63 -3.35 5.32 -6.32
CA TYR A 63 -2.50 6.31 -6.96
C TYR A 63 -1.27 5.68 -7.64
N ALA A 64 -0.61 4.72 -7.02
CA ALA A 64 0.54 4.04 -7.60
C ALA A 64 0.17 3.24 -8.86
N ILE A 65 -0.98 2.56 -8.87
CA ILE A 65 -1.49 1.88 -10.08
C ILE A 65 -1.75 2.93 -11.17
N PHE A 66 -2.48 4.00 -10.85
CA PHE A 66 -2.73 5.08 -11.81
C PHE A 66 -1.42 5.67 -12.37
N ALA A 67 -0.47 6.01 -11.50
CA ALA A 67 0.80 6.60 -11.88
C ALA A 67 1.68 5.65 -12.70
N LEU A 68 1.60 4.34 -12.45
CA LEU A 68 2.27 3.30 -13.23
C LEU A 68 1.73 3.26 -14.66
N TRP A 69 0.41 3.27 -14.82
CA TRP A 69 -0.22 3.21 -16.15
C TRP A 69 -0.12 4.50 -16.95
N MET A 70 0.02 5.64 -16.26
CA MET A 70 0.22 6.95 -16.88
C MET A 70 1.70 7.34 -17.05
N ASP A 71 2.62 6.43 -16.71
CA ASP A 71 4.08 6.63 -16.75
C ASP A 71 4.54 7.92 -16.06
N LEU A 72 3.89 8.28 -14.93
CA LEU A 72 4.20 9.51 -14.19
C LEU A 72 5.49 9.38 -13.38
N PHE A 73 5.77 8.17 -12.90
CA PHE A 73 6.95 7.85 -12.10
C PHE A 73 7.46 6.46 -12.46
N SER A 74 8.77 6.26 -12.36
CA SER A 74 9.37 4.94 -12.56
C SER A 74 8.84 3.91 -11.55
N ALA A 75 8.61 2.68 -11.99
CA ALA A 75 8.12 1.59 -11.16
C ALA A 75 8.93 1.37 -9.85
N PRO A 76 10.28 1.42 -9.84
CA PRO A 76 11.04 1.27 -8.60
C PRO A 76 10.72 2.32 -7.53
N ILE A 77 10.45 3.56 -7.94
CA ILE A 77 10.08 4.65 -7.01
C ILE A 77 8.73 4.35 -6.38
N LEU A 78 7.73 3.97 -7.20
CA LEU A 78 6.39 3.63 -6.73
C LEU A 78 6.41 2.45 -5.75
N LEU A 79 7.11 1.37 -6.10
CA LEU A 79 7.24 0.19 -5.26
C LEU A 79 7.96 0.50 -3.94
N THR A 80 9.05 1.26 -3.99
CA THR A 80 9.82 1.63 -2.80
C THR A 80 9.01 2.52 -1.87
N ALA A 81 8.28 3.51 -2.41
CA ALA A 81 7.41 4.38 -1.63
C ALA A 81 6.29 3.59 -0.92
N LEU A 82 5.64 2.67 -1.63
CA LEU A 82 4.63 1.79 -1.04
C LEU A 82 5.22 0.88 0.04
N LEU A 83 6.39 0.29 -0.20
CA LEU A 83 7.08 -0.54 0.79
C LEU A 83 7.39 0.24 2.07
N PHE A 84 7.95 1.46 1.95
CA PHE A 84 8.19 2.32 3.10
C PHE A 84 6.90 2.67 3.84
N GLY A 85 5.82 3.00 3.12
CA GLY A 85 4.51 3.23 3.72
C GLY A 85 4.00 2.01 4.50
N HIS A 86 4.13 0.80 3.94
CA HIS A 86 3.80 -0.45 4.61
C HIS A 86 4.61 -0.68 5.88
N LEU A 87 5.92 -0.44 5.84
CA LEU A 87 6.79 -0.60 6.99
C LEU A 87 6.46 0.40 8.10
N LEU A 88 6.23 1.67 7.74
CA LEU A 88 5.87 2.70 8.71
C LEU A 88 4.54 2.38 9.39
N VAL A 89 3.48 2.09 8.62
CA VAL A 89 2.17 1.74 9.18
C VAL A 89 2.24 0.43 9.97
N GLY A 90 2.90 -0.59 9.42
CA GLY A 90 3.08 -1.90 10.03
C GLY A 90 3.81 -1.85 11.36
N LEU A 91 4.96 -1.17 11.41
CA LEU A 91 5.82 -1.11 12.59
C LEU A 91 5.34 -0.12 13.65
N ILE A 92 4.62 0.92 13.28
CA ILE A 92 4.18 1.93 14.25
C ILE A 92 2.77 1.62 14.75
N PHE A 93 1.84 1.41 13.82
CA PHE A 93 0.41 1.40 14.13
C PHE A 93 -0.24 0.02 14.04
N ALA A 94 0.32 -0.92 13.28
CA ALA A 94 -0.31 -2.21 13.03
C ALA A 94 0.45 -3.43 13.59
N ARG A 95 1.32 -3.23 14.59
CA ARG A 95 2.03 -4.33 15.26
C ARG A 95 1.11 -5.32 15.96
N ASN A 96 -0.03 -4.84 16.48
CA ASN A 96 -0.92 -5.64 17.32
C ASN A 96 -2.02 -6.31 16.49
N VAL A 97 -1.63 -7.23 15.60
CA VAL A 97 -2.58 -7.93 14.72
C VAL A 97 -3.39 -9.00 15.46
N SER A 98 -2.93 -9.42 16.65
CA SER A 98 -3.65 -10.35 17.54
C SER A 98 -4.22 -9.60 18.74
N ALA A 99 -5.45 -9.94 19.15
CA ALA A 99 -6.19 -9.31 20.25
C ALA A 99 -5.78 -9.86 21.65
N ARG A 100 -4.49 -10.09 21.89
CA ARG A 100 -3.97 -10.44 23.21
C ARG A 100 -3.22 -9.28 23.83
#